data_AF-A0A1Y1S7J7-F1
#
_entry.id   AF-A0A1Y1S7J7-F1
#
_cell.length_a   1.000
_cell.length_b   1.000
_cell.length_c   1.000
_cell.angle_alpha   90.00
_cell.angle_beta   90.00
_cell.angle_gamma   90.00
#
_symmetry.space_group_name_H-M   'P 1'
#
loop_
_entity.id
_entity.type
_entity.pdbx_description
1 polymer ?
#
loop_
_entity_poly.entity_id
_entity_poly.type
_entity_poly.pdbx_seq_one_letter_code
_entity_poly.pdbx_strand_id
1 'polypeptide(L)'
;MKYWFIDKDNKEYVAAVGYKPLDRNEVYDLMSKEQTVTYVNDIYSKYTVEYNNQFDLKVCTKDQVKISKGHRFVTESYDQHQKKKLTELEFDGEKACEEEEFIIYENDGIYYVKFNCGCSFRDFKDVQTIKKAQKWIENKFKENGQGNSEHVSYFCYGGEREQFWFKAVDVSGFYENAFPIFVDDFVKNLEIDCDFYKNDVNYIEDIYE
;
A
#
# COMPACT_ATOMS: atom_id res chain seq x y z
N MET A 1 16.84 7.42 1.83
CA MET A 1 17.82 7.67 2.92
C MET A 1 17.34 8.85 3.77
N LYS A 2 17.59 8.89 5.08
CA LYS A 2 17.12 9.99 5.96
C LYS A 2 18.31 10.67 6.65
N TYR A 3 18.32 12.00 6.70
CA TYR A 3 19.36 12.81 7.34
C TYR A 3 18.76 13.77 8.37
N TRP A 4 19.42 13.87 9.52
CA TRP A 4 19.04 14.77 10.60
C TRP A 4 19.88 16.04 10.56
N PHE A 5 19.21 17.18 10.72
CA PHE A 5 19.90 18.45 10.90
C PHE A 5 19.09 19.38 11.79
N ILE A 6 19.81 20.25 12.48
CA ILE A 6 19.28 21.27 13.37
C ILE A 6 19.49 22.61 12.68
N ASP A 7 18.44 23.43 12.58
CA ASP A 7 18.57 24.76 12.02
C ASP A 7 19.20 25.76 13.02
N LYS A 8 19.33 27.02 12.60
CA LYS A 8 19.90 28.09 13.43
C LYS A 8 19.03 28.46 14.65
N ASP A 9 17.76 28.05 14.64
CA ASP A 9 16.77 28.29 15.69
C ASP A 9 16.57 27.06 16.60
N ASN A 10 17.48 26.06 16.53
CA ASN A 10 17.41 24.78 17.24
C ASN A 10 16.18 23.91 16.90
N LYS A 11 15.60 24.07 15.72
CA LYS A 11 14.53 23.18 15.25
C LYS A 11 15.12 21.96 14.54
N GLU A 12 14.63 20.77 14.91
CA GLU A 12 15.05 19.50 14.32
C GLU A 12 14.26 19.17 13.06
N TYR A 13 14.98 18.91 11.97
CA TYR A 13 14.43 18.55 10.66
C TYR A 13 14.92 17.17 10.20
N VAL A 14 14.07 16.51 9.42
CA VAL A 14 14.39 15.27 8.72
C VAL A 14 14.32 15.54 7.22
N ALA A 15 15.43 15.35 6.53
CA ALA A 15 15.47 15.26 5.07
C ALA A 15 15.34 13.80 4.64
N ALA A 16 14.26 13.46 3.95
CA ALA A 16 14.10 12.19 3.25
C ALA A 16 14.54 12.35 1.80
N VAL A 17 15.55 11.58 1.41
CA VAL A 17 16.07 11.50 0.04
C VAL A 17 15.51 10.24 -0.61
N GLY A 18 14.67 10.42 -1.63
CA GLY A 18 14.18 9.38 -2.53
C GLY A 18 14.97 9.38 -3.82
N TYR A 19 15.29 8.19 -4.33
CA TYR A 19 15.82 8.04 -5.67
C TYR A 19 14.67 8.13 -6.66
N LYS A 20 14.82 8.91 -7.73
CA LYS A 20 13.87 8.84 -8.83
C LYS A 20 14.08 7.55 -9.62
N PRO A 21 13.00 6.83 -9.99
CA PRO A 21 13.10 5.76 -10.97
C PRO A 21 13.69 6.32 -12.26
N LEU A 22 14.63 5.58 -12.86
CA LEU A 22 15.14 5.90 -14.19
C LEU A 22 14.08 5.55 -15.23
N ASP A 23 13.90 6.40 -16.21
CA ASP A 23 13.10 6.04 -17.38
C ASP A 23 13.87 5.08 -18.30
N ARG A 24 13.14 4.46 -19.23
CA ARG A 24 13.71 3.45 -20.12
C ARG A 24 14.83 3.99 -21.01
N ASN A 25 14.72 5.23 -21.48
CA ASN A 25 15.72 5.84 -22.34
C ASN A 25 16.98 6.17 -21.55
N GLU A 26 16.82 6.67 -20.31
CA GLU A 26 17.94 6.88 -19.40
C GLU A 26 18.70 5.58 -19.13
N VAL A 27 18.00 4.46 -18.93
CA VAL A 27 18.64 3.14 -18.77
C VAL A 27 19.45 2.77 -20.02
N TYR A 28 18.90 2.96 -21.23
CA TYR A 28 19.64 2.66 -22.46
C TYR A 28 20.89 3.52 -22.62
N ASP A 29 20.80 4.80 -22.31
CA ASP A 29 21.95 5.70 -22.35
C ASP A 29 23.03 5.24 -21.36
N LEU A 30 22.66 4.81 -20.15
CA LEU A 30 23.60 4.28 -19.16
C LEU A 30 24.29 3.00 -19.62
N MET A 31 23.58 2.11 -20.33
CA MET A 31 24.19 0.90 -20.88
C MET A 31 25.30 1.20 -21.91
N SER A 32 25.25 2.37 -22.54
CA SER A 32 26.27 2.82 -23.50
C SER A 32 27.48 3.53 -22.88
N LYS A 33 27.42 3.88 -21.59
CA LYS A 33 28.50 4.59 -20.90
C LYS A 33 29.65 3.66 -20.53
N GLU A 34 30.80 4.27 -20.21
CA GLU A 34 31.93 3.56 -19.64
C GLU A 34 31.54 2.86 -18.33
N GLN A 35 31.93 1.59 -18.21
CA GLN A 35 31.53 0.72 -17.10
C GLN A 35 32.76 0.15 -16.42
N THR A 36 32.80 0.23 -15.09
CA THR A 36 33.88 -0.40 -14.31
C THR A 36 33.40 -1.75 -13.78
N VAL A 37 34.06 -2.83 -14.18
CA VAL A 37 33.78 -4.19 -13.68
C VAL A 37 34.14 -4.25 -12.19
N THR A 38 33.19 -4.70 -11.37
CA THR A 38 33.39 -4.88 -9.92
C THR A 38 33.40 -6.35 -9.51
N TYR A 39 32.77 -7.22 -10.29
CA TYR A 39 32.70 -8.65 -10.02
C TYR A 39 32.42 -9.44 -11.30
N VAL A 40 33.03 -10.62 -11.43
CA VAL A 40 32.81 -11.56 -12.54
C VAL A 40 32.72 -12.97 -11.97
N ASN A 41 31.70 -13.72 -12.38
CA ASN A 41 31.53 -15.14 -12.09
C ASN A 41 30.83 -15.85 -13.25
N ASP A 42 31.60 -16.63 -14.00
CA ASP A 42 31.14 -17.32 -15.22
C ASP A 42 30.47 -16.33 -16.20
N ILE A 43 29.18 -16.49 -16.48
CA ILE A 43 28.41 -15.60 -17.36
C ILE A 43 27.86 -14.34 -16.66
N TYR A 44 28.04 -14.22 -15.34
CA TYR A 44 27.56 -13.07 -14.56
C TYR A 44 28.67 -12.05 -14.35
N SER A 45 28.40 -10.79 -14.67
CA SER A 45 29.31 -9.68 -14.40
C SER A 45 28.54 -8.52 -13.77
N LYS A 46 29.12 -7.90 -12.74
CA LYS A 46 28.57 -6.72 -12.07
C LYS A 46 29.42 -5.50 -12.44
N TYR A 47 28.76 -4.45 -12.90
CA TYR A 47 29.38 -3.21 -13.31
C TYR A 47 28.94 -2.06 -12.41
N THR A 48 29.83 -1.09 -12.22
CA THR A 48 29.48 0.24 -11.70
C THR A 48 29.48 1.21 -12.86
N VAL A 49 28.43 2.01 -12.95
CA VAL A 49 28.27 3.07 -13.96
C VAL A 49 28.03 4.37 -13.21
N GLU A 50 28.85 5.38 -13.49
CA GLU A 50 28.65 6.71 -12.93
C GLU A 50 27.51 7.42 -13.65
N TYR A 51 26.58 7.98 -12.88
CA TYR A 51 25.49 8.77 -13.42
C TYR A 51 25.05 9.86 -12.45
N ASN A 52 24.56 10.95 -13.03
CA ASN A 52 23.98 12.06 -12.28
C ASN A 52 22.53 11.71 -11.95
N ASN A 53 22.29 11.10 -10.78
CA ASN A 53 20.92 10.83 -10.38
C ASN A 53 20.21 12.12 -9.95
N GLN A 54 18.94 12.22 -10.30
CA GLN A 54 18.03 13.17 -9.70
C GLN A 54 17.44 12.56 -8.43
N PHE A 55 17.41 13.37 -7.37
CA PHE A 55 16.86 12.96 -6.08
C PHE A 55 15.64 13.80 -5.76
N ASP A 56 14.62 13.15 -5.21
CA ASP A 56 13.54 13.86 -4.54
C ASP A 56 13.95 14.11 -3.09
N LEU A 57 13.89 15.38 -2.70
CA LEU A 57 14.17 15.82 -1.34
C LEU A 57 12.86 16.29 -0.70
N LYS A 58 12.44 15.59 0.35
CA LYS A 58 11.33 16.02 1.20
C LYS A 58 11.88 16.41 2.57
N VAL A 59 11.60 17.63 3.00
CA VAL A 59 12.00 18.15 4.32
C VAL A 59 10.76 18.27 5.19
N CYS A 60 10.78 17.63 6.36
CA CYS A 60 9.71 17.69 7.35
C CYS A 60 10.28 18.05 8.71
N THR A 61 9.46 18.62 9.60
CA THR A 61 9.84 18.78 11.02
C THR A 61 9.77 17.42 11.73
N LYS A 62 10.55 17.24 12.80
CA LYS A 62 10.55 15.98 13.58
C LYS A 62 9.17 15.53 14.01
N ASP A 63 8.33 16.46 14.46
CA ASP A 63 6.96 16.16 14.93
C ASP A 63 6.03 15.63 13.83
N GLN A 64 6.41 15.77 12.55
CA GLN A 64 5.65 15.28 11.40
C GLN A 64 6.13 13.91 10.90
N VAL A 65 7.20 13.35 11.48
CA VAL A 65 7.80 12.10 11.00
C VAL A 65 7.84 11.09 12.15
N LYS A 66 6.90 10.16 12.14
CA LYS A 66 7.07 8.90 12.88
C LYS A 66 8.19 8.10 12.21
N ILE A 67 9.29 7.88 12.94
CA ILE A 67 10.43 7.11 12.43
C ILE A 67 10.32 5.70 12.96
N SER A 68 10.05 4.75 12.06
CA SER A 68 10.17 3.33 12.36
C SER A 68 11.63 3.00 12.67
N LYS A 69 11.89 2.44 13.85
CA LYS A 69 13.16 1.84 14.25
C LYS A 69 13.34 0.40 13.76
N GLY A 70 12.33 -0.12 13.08
CA GLY A 70 12.26 -1.50 12.65
C GLY A 70 10.86 -2.04 12.89
N HIS A 71 10.72 -3.35 12.71
CA HIS A 71 9.45 -4.01 12.75
C HIS A 71 9.41 -5.08 13.83
N ARG A 72 8.22 -5.35 14.37
CA ARG A 72 7.98 -6.53 15.20
C ARG A 72 6.84 -7.37 14.66
N PHE A 73 6.97 -8.67 14.85
CA PHE A 73 5.88 -9.62 14.62
C PHE A 73 4.91 -9.57 15.80
N VAL A 74 3.62 -9.48 15.49
CA VAL A 74 2.54 -9.44 16.48
C VAL A 74 1.54 -10.53 16.14
N THR A 75 1.17 -11.31 17.16
CA THR A 75 -0.02 -12.17 17.13
C THR A 75 -1.12 -11.46 17.88
N GLU A 76 -2.23 -11.19 17.22
CA GLU A 76 -3.36 -10.50 17.79
C GLU A 76 -4.61 -11.37 17.81
N SER A 77 -5.15 -11.56 19.02
CA SER A 77 -6.44 -12.21 19.19
C SER A 77 -7.60 -11.28 18.83
N TYR A 78 -8.76 -11.87 18.57
CA TYR A 78 -9.97 -11.09 18.31
C TYR A 78 -10.35 -10.19 19.51
N ASP A 79 -10.20 -10.68 20.74
CA ASP A 79 -10.49 -9.88 21.94
C ASP A 79 -9.55 -8.68 22.09
N GLN A 80 -8.30 -8.80 21.66
CA GLN A 80 -7.35 -7.67 21.63
C GLN A 80 -7.78 -6.63 20.59
N HIS A 81 -8.22 -7.09 19.41
CA HIS A 81 -8.73 -6.23 18.35
C HIS A 81 -9.98 -5.45 18.76
N GLN A 82 -10.93 -6.12 19.43
CA GLN A 82 -12.17 -5.48 19.87
C GLN A 82 -11.95 -4.38 20.91
N LYS A 83 -10.82 -4.41 21.65
CA LYS A 83 -10.45 -3.34 22.60
C LYS A 83 -9.94 -2.07 21.92
N LYS A 84 -9.56 -2.14 20.64
CA LYS A 84 -9.08 -0.98 19.86
C LYS A 84 -10.28 -0.12 19.44
N LYS A 85 -10.06 1.19 19.40
CA LYS A 85 -11.03 2.16 18.87
C LYS A 85 -11.15 1.93 17.37
N LEU A 86 -12.40 1.91 16.87
CA LEU A 86 -12.64 1.92 15.42
C LEU A 86 -12.25 3.29 14.85
N THR A 87 -11.34 3.30 13.90
CA THR A 87 -10.93 4.48 13.14
C THR A 87 -11.69 4.51 11.82
N GLU A 88 -12.35 5.62 11.53
CA GLU A 88 -12.91 5.87 10.20
C GLU A 88 -11.83 6.42 9.29
N LEU A 89 -11.79 5.91 8.06
CA LEU A 89 -10.85 6.38 7.05
C LEU A 89 -11.47 7.46 6.19
N GLU A 90 -10.67 8.47 5.89
CA GLU A 90 -10.94 9.48 4.88
C GLU A 90 -10.05 9.19 3.68
N PHE A 91 -10.65 9.11 2.49
CA PHE A 91 -9.93 8.89 1.25
C PHE A 91 -9.89 10.19 0.47
N ASP A 92 -8.69 10.61 0.07
CA ASP A 92 -8.49 11.70 -0.87
C ASP A 92 -8.72 11.16 -2.30
N GLY A 93 -9.83 11.57 -2.92
CA GLY A 93 -10.19 11.15 -4.28
C GLY A 93 -11.55 11.67 -4.73
N GLU A 94 -11.85 11.55 -6.03
CA GLU A 94 -13.17 11.88 -6.56
C GLU A 94 -14.15 10.75 -6.22
N LYS A 95 -15.36 11.09 -5.74
CA LYS A 95 -16.39 10.09 -5.46
C LYS A 95 -16.95 9.56 -6.78
N ALA A 96 -16.58 8.33 -7.13
CA ALA A 96 -16.97 7.69 -8.39
C ALA A 96 -18.29 6.91 -8.29
N CYS A 97 -18.64 6.42 -7.09
CA CYS A 97 -19.90 5.73 -6.82
C CYS A 97 -20.33 5.91 -5.36
N GLU A 98 -21.63 6.08 -5.11
CA GLU A 98 -22.23 6.14 -3.78
C GLU A 98 -23.45 5.24 -3.73
N GLU A 99 -23.39 4.23 -2.87
CA GLU A 99 -24.48 3.31 -2.56
C GLU A 99 -24.75 3.38 -1.06
N GLU A 100 -25.89 2.84 -0.61
CA GLU A 100 -26.20 2.78 0.83
C GLU A 100 -25.12 1.98 1.58
N GLU A 101 -24.64 0.89 0.97
CA GLU A 101 -23.74 -0.05 1.64
C GLU A 101 -22.25 0.30 1.50
N PHE A 102 -21.87 1.07 0.48
CA PHE A 102 -20.47 1.45 0.24
C PHE A 102 -20.31 2.73 -0.58
N ILE A 103 -19.12 3.31 -0.55
CA ILE A 103 -18.69 4.44 -1.36
C ILE A 103 -17.40 4.06 -2.09
N ILE A 104 -17.28 4.39 -3.38
CA ILE A 104 -16.07 4.18 -4.17
C ILE A 104 -15.47 5.55 -4.52
N TYR A 105 -14.18 5.71 -4.21
CA TYR A 105 -13.36 6.85 -4.59
C TYR A 105 -12.40 6.44 -5.71
N GLU A 106 -12.14 7.33 -6.66
CA GLU A 106 -11.15 7.16 -7.71
C GLU A 106 -10.05 8.21 -7.56
N ASN A 107 -8.80 7.77 -7.67
CA ASN A 107 -7.63 8.63 -7.67
C ASN A 107 -6.56 8.03 -8.57
N ASP A 108 -6.23 8.68 -9.69
CA ASP A 108 -5.21 8.25 -10.65
C ASP A 108 -5.33 6.78 -11.09
N GLY A 109 -6.55 6.31 -11.37
CA GLY A 109 -6.83 4.92 -11.78
C GLY A 109 -6.75 3.90 -10.64
N ILE A 110 -6.64 4.35 -9.40
CA ILE A 110 -6.79 3.54 -8.19
C ILE A 110 -8.21 3.74 -7.65
N TYR A 111 -8.90 2.64 -7.37
CA TYR A 111 -10.22 2.67 -6.76
C TYR A 111 -10.12 2.30 -5.29
N TYR A 112 -10.72 3.09 -4.40
CA TYR A 112 -10.83 2.81 -2.97
C TYR A 112 -12.29 2.58 -2.62
N VAL A 113 -12.61 1.44 -2.00
CA VAL A 113 -13.95 1.08 -1.56
C VAL A 113 -14.03 1.20 -0.05
N LYS A 114 -14.93 2.06 0.44
CA LYS A 114 -15.25 2.24 1.86
C LYS A 114 -16.63 1.64 2.14
N PHE A 115 -16.74 0.73 3.11
CA PHE A 115 -18.01 0.08 3.46
C PHE A 115 -18.72 0.80 4.61
N ASN A 116 -20.01 1.11 4.46
CA ASN A 116 -20.83 1.79 5.46
C ASN A 116 -21.33 0.84 6.58
N CYS A 117 -20.48 -0.06 7.09
CA CYS A 117 -20.87 -1.07 8.08
C CYS A 117 -20.59 -0.70 9.54
N GLY A 118 -19.85 0.38 9.81
CA GLY A 118 -19.42 0.74 11.17
C GLY A 118 -18.57 -0.36 11.85
N CYS A 119 -17.83 -1.14 11.06
CA CYS A 119 -17.18 -2.37 11.47
C CYS A 119 -15.83 -2.55 10.77
N SER A 120 -14.95 -3.39 11.32
CA SER A 120 -13.65 -3.71 10.71
C SER A 120 -13.73 -4.95 9.81
N PHE A 121 -12.69 -5.24 9.03
CA PHE A 121 -12.66 -6.44 8.19
C PHE A 121 -12.85 -7.75 9.00
N ARG A 122 -12.47 -7.77 10.28
CA ARG A 122 -12.65 -8.94 11.18
C ARG A 122 -14.10 -9.18 11.59
N ASP A 123 -14.94 -8.15 11.48
CA ASP A 123 -16.36 -8.17 11.83
C ASP A 123 -17.27 -8.25 10.59
N PHE A 124 -16.70 -7.98 9.41
CA PHE A 124 -17.44 -7.86 8.16
C PHE A 124 -17.81 -9.25 7.60
N LYS A 125 -19.09 -9.44 7.25
CA LYS A 125 -19.63 -10.72 6.78
C LYS A 125 -20.40 -10.66 5.46
N ASP A 126 -20.68 -9.46 4.95
CA ASP A 126 -21.55 -9.29 3.78
C ASP A 126 -20.78 -9.45 2.46
N VAL A 127 -20.53 -10.71 2.11
CA VAL A 127 -19.84 -11.08 0.86
C VAL A 127 -20.56 -10.54 -0.39
N GLN A 128 -21.88 -10.37 -0.37
CA GLN A 128 -22.62 -9.89 -1.54
C GLN A 128 -22.31 -8.42 -1.84
N THR A 129 -22.21 -7.60 -0.80
CA THR A 129 -21.83 -6.19 -0.95
C THR A 129 -20.39 -6.06 -1.47
N ILE A 130 -19.46 -6.92 -1.04
CA ILE A 130 -18.09 -6.97 -1.60
C ILE A 130 -18.12 -7.28 -3.09
N LYS A 131 -18.85 -8.35 -3.48
CA LYS A 131 -18.98 -8.75 -4.89
C LYS A 131 -19.65 -7.67 -5.74
N LYS A 132 -20.63 -6.95 -5.21
CA LYS A 132 -21.28 -5.80 -5.86
C LYS A 132 -20.25 -4.70 -6.16
N ALA A 133 -19.42 -4.33 -5.19
CA ALA A 133 -18.37 -3.34 -5.36
C ALA A 133 -17.27 -3.80 -6.34
N GLN A 134 -16.79 -5.05 -6.23
CA GLN A 134 -15.80 -5.61 -7.16
C GLN A 134 -16.31 -5.62 -8.60
N LYS A 135 -17.56 -6.03 -8.83
CA LYS A 135 -18.17 -6.02 -10.17
C LYS A 135 -18.28 -4.62 -10.76
N TRP A 136 -18.57 -3.62 -9.92
CA TRP A 136 -18.58 -2.22 -10.38
C TRP A 136 -17.18 -1.79 -10.85
N ILE A 137 -16.15 -2.10 -10.06
CA ILE A 137 -14.75 -1.81 -10.38
C ILE A 137 -14.30 -2.54 -11.65
N GLU A 138 -14.63 -3.82 -11.79
CA GLU A 138 -14.35 -4.61 -13.00
C GLU A 138 -14.90 -3.96 -14.27
N ASN A 139 -16.11 -3.40 -14.19
CA ASN A 139 -16.72 -2.71 -15.33
C ASN A 139 -15.97 -1.41 -15.64
N LYS A 140 -15.50 -0.67 -14.61
CA LYS A 140 -14.68 0.54 -14.82
C LYS A 140 -13.34 0.27 -15.46
N PHE A 141 -12.61 -0.76 -15.01
CA PHE A 141 -11.39 -1.20 -15.68
C PHE A 141 -11.66 -1.58 -17.14
N LYS A 142 -12.78 -2.26 -17.46
CA LYS A 142 -13.14 -2.58 -18.84
C LYS A 142 -13.47 -1.33 -19.69
N GLU A 143 -14.20 -0.37 -19.14
CA GLU A 143 -14.59 0.88 -19.80
C GLU A 143 -13.38 1.75 -20.18
N ASN A 144 -12.36 1.79 -19.32
CA ASN A 144 -11.17 2.65 -19.50
C ASN A 144 -10.16 2.13 -20.55
N GLY A 145 -10.57 1.21 -21.43
CA GLY A 145 -9.66 0.62 -22.45
C GLY A 145 -8.66 -0.37 -21.88
N GLN A 146 -8.78 -0.65 -20.58
CA GLN A 146 -8.06 -1.64 -19.79
C GLN A 146 -8.73 -3.03 -19.91
N GLY A 147 -9.40 -3.30 -21.05
CA GLY A 147 -10.23 -4.49 -21.28
C GLY A 147 -9.50 -5.85 -21.22
N ASN A 148 -8.16 -5.83 -21.11
CA ASN A 148 -7.31 -6.99 -20.84
C ASN A 148 -6.37 -6.78 -19.63
N SER A 149 -6.42 -5.64 -18.94
CA SER A 149 -5.60 -5.45 -17.74
C SER A 149 -6.23 -6.24 -16.61
N GLU A 150 -5.49 -7.24 -16.13
CA GLU A 150 -5.77 -7.84 -14.85
C GLU A 150 -5.70 -6.72 -13.80
N HIS A 151 -6.72 -6.63 -12.96
CA HIS A 151 -6.73 -5.73 -11.81
C HIS A 151 -6.66 -6.60 -10.56
N VAL A 152 -6.18 -6.02 -9.47
CA VAL A 152 -6.07 -6.70 -8.19
C VAL A 152 -6.74 -5.85 -7.12
N SER A 153 -7.61 -6.49 -6.34
CA SER A 153 -8.30 -5.89 -5.20
C SER A 153 -7.72 -6.44 -3.90
N TYR A 154 -7.29 -5.57 -2.99
CA TYR A 154 -6.68 -5.96 -1.73
C TYR A 154 -6.80 -4.87 -0.66
N PHE A 155 -6.56 -5.26 0.58
CA PHE A 155 -6.33 -4.35 1.70
C PHE A 155 -5.12 -4.82 2.51
N CYS A 156 -4.54 -3.93 3.30
CA CYS A 156 -3.42 -4.26 4.17
C CYS A 156 -3.87 -4.18 5.63
N TYR A 157 -3.32 -5.05 6.47
CA TYR A 157 -3.60 -5.03 7.91
C TYR A 157 -2.32 -4.77 8.68
N GLY A 158 -2.28 -3.62 9.38
CA GLY A 158 -1.15 -3.19 10.20
C GLY A 158 -1.45 -3.15 11.69
N GLY A 159 -2.52 -3.82 12.14
CA GLY A 159 -2.93 -3.83 13.55
C GLY A 159 -3.89 -2.70 13.95
N GLU A 160 -4.22 -1.77 13.07
CA GLU A 160 -5.23 -0.76 13.37
C GLU A 160 -6.65 -1.31 13.15
N ARG A 161 -7.56 -0.98 14.06
CA ARG A 161 -8.98 -1.31 13.89
C ARG A 161 -9.62 -0.23 13.04
N GLU A 162 -9.50 -0.38 11.73
CA GLU A 162 -10.07 0.53 10.75
C GLU A 162 -11.45 0.03 10.28
N GLN A 163 -12.31 0.97 9.88
CA GLN A 163 -13.52 0.67 9.13
C GLN A 163 -13.15 -0.12 7.87
N PHE A 164 -13.89 -1.18 7.55
CA PHE A 164 -13.53 -2.05 6.44
C PHE A 164 -13.49 -1.28 5.12
N TRP A 165 -12.39 -1.50 4.40
CA TRP A 165 -12.11 -0.92 3.10
C TRP A 165 -11.24 -1.88 2.31
N PHE A 166 -11.21 -1.70 1.00
CA PHE A 166 -10.16 -2.24 0.15
C PHE A 166 -9.85 -1.27 -0.98
N LYS A 167 -8.74 -1.49 -1.67
CA LYS A 167 -8.43 -0.77 -2.91
C LYS A 167 -8.21 -1.72 -4.07
N ALA A 168 -8.41 -1.23 -5.27
CA ALA A 168 -8.21 -1.94 -6.52
C ALA A 168 -7.32 -1.13 -7.45
N VAL A 169 -6.34 -1.81 -8.06
CA VAL A 169 -5.35 -1.23 -8.97
C VAL A 169 -5.15 -2.13 -10.18
N ASP A 170 -4.66 -1.57 -11.28
CA ASP A 170 -4.09 -2.34 -12.38
C ASP A 170 -2.88 -3.15 -11.87
N VAL A 171 -2.76 -4.42 -12.27
CA VAL A 171 -1.65 -5.30 -11.86
C VAL A 171 -0.28 -4.72 -12.21
N SER A 172 -0.17 -3.97 -13.31
CA SER A 172 1.08 -3.27 -13.66
C SER A 172 1.47 -2.19 -12.65
N GLY A 173 0.51 -1.66 -11.90
CA GLY A 173 0.70 -0.71 -10.81
C GLY A 173 0.72 -1.35 -9.42
N PHE A 174 0.65 -2.68 -9.31
CA PHE A 174 0.67 -3.35 -8.01
C PHE A 174 2.09 -3.34 -7.41
N TYR A 175 2.30 -2.46 -6.43
CA TYR A 175 3.50 -2.44 -5.60
C TYR A 175 3.11 -2.17 -4.15
N GLU A 176 3.40 -3.13 -3.27
CA GLU A 176 3.11 -2.99 -1.85
C GLU A 176 4.30 -3.33 -0.97
N ASN A 177 4.49 -2.47 0.03
CA ASN A 177 5.49 -2.68 1.08
C ASN A 177 4.89 -3.38 2.31
N ALA A 178 3.57 -3.51 2.37
CA ALA A 178 2.84 -4.19 3.45
C ALA A 178 2.28 -5.54 2.99
N PHE A 179 1.91 -6.40 3.95
CA PHE A 179 1.29 -7.69 3.65
C PHE A 179 -0.13 -7.48 3.07
N PRO A 180 -0.36 -7.83 1.80
CA PRO A 180 -1.67 -7.64 1.18
C PRO A 180 -2.58 -8.85 1.48
N ILE A 181 -3.84 -8.57 1.79
CA ILE A 181 -4.92 -9.55 1.84
C ILE A 181 -5.78 -9.32 0.60
N PHE A 182 -5.74 -10.27 -0.34
CA PHE A 182 -6.53 -10.18 -1.57
C PHE A 182 -8.02 -10.36 -1.26
N VAL A 183 -8.85 -9.49 -1.85
CA VAL A 183 -10.29 -9.47 -1.60
C VAL A 183 -10.95 -10.78 -2.05
N ASP A 184 -10.47 -11.40 -3.13
CA ASP A 184 -11.00 -12.68 -3.59
C ASP A 184 -10.77 -13.80 -2.57
N ASP A 185 -9.60 -13.83 -1.93
CA ASP A 185 -9.30 -14.81 -0.89
C ASP A 185 -10.02 -14.47 0.42
N PHE A 186 -10.20 -13.17 0.71
CA PHE A 186 -11.05 -12.70 1.79
C PHE A 186 -12.49 -13.22 1.65
N VAL A 187 -13.08 -13.05 0.48
CA VAL A 187 -14.41 -13.56 0.12
C VAL A 187 -14.50 -15.07 0.23
N LYS A 188 -13.56 -15.82 -0.37
CA LYS A 188 -13.55 -17.29 -0.29
C LYS A 188 -13.49 -17.78 1.15
N ASN A 189 -12.65 -17.15 1.97
CA ASN A 189 -12.52 -17.53 3.38
C ASN A 189 -13.82 -17.27 4.16
N LEU A 190 -14.50 -16.15 3.92
CA LEU A 190 -15.80 -15.87 4.54
C LEU A 190 -16.91 -16.82 4.08
N GLU A 191 -16.88 -17.26 2.82
CA GLU A 191 -17.84 -18.25 2.29
C GLU A 191 -17.63 -19.65 2.89
N ILE A 192 -16.39 -20.00 3.24
CA ILE A 192 -16.05 -21.25 3.92
C ILE A 192 -16.42 -21.16 5.41
N ASP A 193 -16.01 -20.08 6.07
CA ASP A 193 -16.25 -19.81 7.48
C ASP A 193 -16.47 -18.31 7.72
N CYS A 194 -17.71 -17.93 8.07
CA CYS A 194 -18.08 -16.54 8.31
C CYS A 194 -17.40 -15.91 9.55
N ASP A 195 -16.73 -16.72 10.37
CA ASP A 195 -15.94 -16.30 11.52
C ASP A 195 -14.42 -16.50 11.31
N PHE A 196 -13.98 -16.82 10.08
CA PHE A 196 -12.56 -17.09 9.77
C PHE A 196 -11.62 -16.00 10.30
N TYR A 197 -11.99 -14.73 10.10
CA TYR A 197 -11.19 -13.58 10.50
C TYR A 197 -11.32 -13.20 11.98
N LYS A 198 -12.06 -13.97 12.77
CA LYS A 198 -12.05 -13.90 14.24
C LYS A 198 -10.97 -14.79 14.88
N ASN A 199 -10.29 -15.63 14.10
CA ASN A 199 -9.11 -16.34 14.58
C ASN A 199 -7.92 -15.39 14.78
N ASP A 200 -6.93 -15.81 15.58
CA ASP A 200 -5.71 -15.05 15.81
C ASP A 200 -5.00 -14.72 14.48
N VAL A 201 -4.60 -13.46 14.31
CA VAL A 201 -3.94 -12.97 13.10
C VAL A 201 -2.50 -12.57 13.41
N ASN A 202 -1.60 -12.88 12.49
CA ASN A 202 -0.19 -12.48 12.58
C ASN A 202 0.08 -11.34 11.59
N TYR A 203 0.66 -10.25 12.07
CA TYR A 203 1.07 -9.13 11.23
C TYR A 203 2.40 -8.54 11.70
N ILE A 204 2.92 -7.65 10.87
CA ILE A 204 4.13 -6.88 11.12
C ILE A 204 3.70 -5.44 11.39
N GLU A 205 4.12 -4.87 12.50
CA GLU A 205 3.92 -3.45 12.80
C GLU A 205 5.25 -2.72 13.03
N ASP A 206 5.23 -1.42 12.74
CA ASP A 206 6.35 -0.52 12.95
C ASP A 206 6.56 -0.20 14.43
N ILE A 207 7.81 -0.18 14.87
CA ILE A 207 8.22 0.29 16.19
C ILE A 207 8.60 1.76 16.06
N TYR A 208 7.82 2.65 16.67
CA TYR A 208 8.08 4.10 16.66
C TYR A 208 8.81 4.58 17.93
N GLU A 209 9.63 5.62 17.82
CA GLU A 209 10.12 6.44 18.95
C GLU A 209 9.12 7.52 19.38
#